data_AF-A0A2W4NYN2-F1
#
_entry.id   AF-A0A2W4NYN2-F1
#
_cell.length_a   1.000
_cell.length_b   1.000
_cell.length_c   1.000
_cell.angle_alpha   90.00
_cell.angle_beta   90.00
_cell.angle_gamma   90.00
#
_symmetry.space_group_name_H-M   'P 1'
#
loop_
_entity.id
_entity.type
_entity.pdbx_description
1 polymer ?
#
loop_
_entity_poly.entity_id
_entity_poly.type
_entity_poly.pdbx_seq_one_letter_code
_entity_poly.pdbx_strand_id
1 'polypeptide(L)'
;MKDWNLEDYPIELSRNENALEEHARYTARITGWLGMFGFGDTEEKALEDLRERFTAFKSRNALPEPGAEMPLPFASTSKIGDYEDIAIDFFRKILGLNYHECFVSDMSSLADFDPAGQDISSDDFKSKVVQAVYDAYGVEISEAYDGYLINVFEKIRNARKGAID
;
A
#
# COMPACT_ATOMS: atom_id res chain seq x y z
N MET A 1 17.47 -12.07 -25.52
CA MET A 1 16.74 -12.27 -24.25
C MET A 1 16.18 -13.68 -24.29
N LYS A 2 16.37 -14.51 -23.25
CA LYS A 2 15.73 -15.83 -23.21
C LYS A 2 14.23 -15.62 -22.98
N ASP A 3 13.42 -16.37 -23.70
CA ASP A 3 11.96 -16.27 -23.63
C ASP A 3 11.41 -17.34 -22.68
N TRP A 4 11.46 -17.05 -21.37
CA TRP A 4 10.95 -17.96 -20.34
C TRP A 4 9.42 -17.99 -20.31
N ASN A 5 8.87 -19.17 -20.07
CA ASN A 5 7.45 -19.42 -19.85
C ASN A 5 7.20 -19.80 -18.40
N LEU A 6 5.93 -19.81 -17.98
CA LEU A 6 5.55 -20.11 -16.61
C LEU A 6 6.07 -21.50 -16.17
N GLU A 7 6.06 -22.46 -17.09
CA GLU A 7 6.50 -23.84 -16.90
C GLU A 7 8.00 -23.98 -16.60
N ASP A 8 8.80 -22.96 -16.91
CA ASP A 8 10.23 -22.96 -16.59
C ASP A 8 10.47 -22.69 -15.09
N TYR A 9 9.47 -22.17 -14.37
CA TYR A 9 9.60 -21.78 -12.97
C TYR A 9 9.13 -22.89 -12.01
N PRO A 10 9.78 -23.03 -10.85
CA PRO A 10 9.25 -23.89 -9.78
C PRO A 10 7.95 -23.30 -9.24
N ILE A 11 6.87 -24.08 -9.31
CA ILE A 11 5.55 -23.70 -8.82
C ILE A 11 5.16 -24.57 -7.63
N GLU A 12 4.68 -23.92 -6.59
CA GLU A 12 4.09 -24.58 -5.42
C GLU A 12 2.57 -24.34 -5.42
N LEU A 13 1.83 -25.43 -5.25
CA LEU A 13 0.39 -25.41 -4.99
C LEU A 13 0.13 -25.67 -3.51
N SER A 14 -0.81 -24.93 -2.95
CA SER A 14 -1.20 -25.10 -1.55
C SER A 14 -2.68 -24.82 -1.36
N ARG A 15 -3.25 -25.45 -0.33
CA ARG A 15 -4.64 -25.23 0.09
C ARG A 15 -4.65 -24.46 1.40
N ASN A 16 -5.43 -23.39 1.45
CA ASN A 16 -5.67 -22.59 2.64
C ASN A 16 -6.95 -23.07 3.33
N GLU A 17 -6.80 -23.87 4.40
CA GLU A 17 -7.95 -24.36 5.19
C GLU A 17 -8.68 -23.25 5.96
N ASN A 18 -8.04 -22.08 6.12
CA ASN A 18 -8.62 -20.92 6.80
C ASN A 18 -9.13 -19.85 5.82
N ALA A 19 -9.26 -20.17 4.54
CA ALA A 19 -9.76 -19.23 3.55
C ALA A 19 -11.20 -18.79 3.92
N LEU A 20 -11.36 -17.49 4.18
CA LEU A 20 -12.67 -16.88 4.46
C LEU A 20 -13.52 -16.76 3.19
N GLU A 21 -12.87 -16.73 2.03
CA GLU A 21 -13.51 -16.63 0.72
C GLU A 21 -13.13 -17.83 -0.16
N GLU A 22 -14.12 -18.39 -0.87
CA GLU A 22 -13.90 -19.58 -1.70
C GLU A 22 -12.84 -19.38 -2.76
N HIS A 23 -12.78 -18.19 -3.34
CA HIS A 23 -11.82 -17.85 -4.39
C HIS A 23 -10.36 -17.85 -3.91
N ALA A 24 -10.11 -17.82 -2.60
CA ALA A 24 -8.78 -17.85 -1.99
C ALA A 24 -8.42 -19.21 -1.38
N ARG A 25 -9.20 -20.27 -1.67
CA ARG A 25 -9.04 -21.61 -1.09
C ARG A 25 -7.77 -22.31 -1.54
N TYR A 26 -7.38 -22.11 -2.80
CA TYR A 26 -6.15 -22.64 -3.37
C TYR A 26 -5.24 -21.50 -3.80
N THR A 27 -3.93 -21.72 -3.69
CA THR A 27 -2.91 -20.78 -4.10
C THR A 27 -1.85 -21.50 -4.92
N ALA A 28 -1.53 -20.96 -6.10
CA ALA A 28 -0.38 -21.33 -6.91
C ALA A 28 0.65 -20.20 -6.80
N ARG A 29 1.92 -20.50 -6.51
CA ARG A 29 2.97 -19.47 -6.42
C ARG A 29 4.26 -19.91 -7.10
N ILE A 30 5.00 -18.95 -7.66
CA ILE A 30 6.37 -19.20 -8.10
C ILE A 30 7.30 -19.14 -6.87
N THR A 31 8.04 -20.21 -6.61
CA THR A 31 9.01 -20.26 -5.51
C THR A 31 10.09 -19.21 -5.72
N GLY A 32 10.43 -18.45 -4.67
CA GLY A 32 11.40 -17.35 -4.74
C GLY A 32 10.82 -16.04 -5.26
N TRP A 33 9.57 -16.00 -5.74
CA TRP A 33 8.93 -14.77 -6.23
C TRP A 33 7.64 -14.48 -5.46
N LEU A 34 7.80 -13.90 -4.27
CA LEU A 34 6.72 -13.73 -3.28
C LEU A 34 5.50 -12.96 -3.79
N GLY A 35 5.67 -12.03 -4.73
CA GLY A 35 4.57 -11.26 -5.32
C GLY A 35 3.89 -11.92 -6.53
N MET A 36 4.35 -13.11 -6.98
CA MET A 36 3.83 -13.80 -8.16
C MET A 36 3.11 -15.08 -7.77
N PHE A 37 1.82 -14.93 -7.49
CA PHE A 37 0.91 -16.00 -7.09
C PHE A 37 -0.45 -15.82 -7.76
N GLY A 38 -1.23 -16.90 -7.83
CA GLY A 38 -2.62 -16.91 -8.23
C GLY A 38 -3.50 -17.61 -7.20
N PHE A 39 -4.78 -17.26 -7.19
CA PHE A 39 -5.81 -17.79 -6.31
C PHE A 39 -6.91 -18.49 -7.09
N GLY A 40 -7.55 -19.48 -6.47
CA GLY A 40 -8.70 -20.15 -7.03
C GLY A 40 -9.51 -20.92 -5.99
N ASP A 41 -10.74 -21.26 -6.35
CA ASP A 41 -11.54 -22.23 -5.61
C ASP A 41 -11.16 -23.69 -5.92
N THR A 42 -10.32 -23.91 -6.96
CA THR A 42 -9.62 -25.15 -7.28
C THR A 42 -8.14 -24.89 -7.60
N GLU A 43 -7.31 -25.93 -7.62
CA GLU A 43 -5.91 -25.85 -8.02
C GLU A 43 -5.75 -25.36 -9.46
N GLU A 44 -6.61 -25.80 -10.38
CA GLU A 44 -6.58 -25.41 -11.79
C GLU A 44 -6.85 -23.91 -11.96
N LYS A 45 -7.84 -23.37 -11.24
CA LYS A 45 -8.14 -21.94 -11.28
C LYS A 45 -7.01 -21.11 -10.68
N ALA A 46 -6.38 -21.59 -9.60
CA ALA A 46 -5.23 -20.91 -9.02
C ALA A 46 -4.04 -20.85 -10.01
N LEU A 47 -3.83 -21.93 -10.78
CA LEU A 47 -2.80 -21.98 -11.81
C LEU A 47 -3.13 -21.11 -13.03
N GLU A 48 -4.40 -21.06 -13.44
CA GLU A 48 -4.88 -20.18 -14.51
C GLU A 48 -4.68 -18.71 -14.15
N ASP A 49 -5.09 -18.30 -12.95
CA ASP A 49 -4.88 -16.95 -12.45
C ASP A 49 -3.39 -16.58 -12.34
N LEU A 50 -2.55 -17.51 -11.86
CA LEU A 50 -1.08 -17.34 -11.87
C LEU A 50 -0.56 -17.11 -13.30
N ARG A 51 -1.07 -17.85 -14.29
CA ARG A 51 -0.68 -17.73 -15.71
C ARG A 51 -1.08 -16.38 -16.29
N GLU A 52 -2.28 -15.89 -15.99
CA GLU A 52 -2.73 -14.57 -16.42
C GLU A 52 -1.82 -13.48 -15.84
N ARG A 53 -1.55 -13.54 -14.54
CA ARG A 53 -0.67 -12.60 -13.84
C ARG A 53 0.76 -12.63 -14.38
N PHE A 54 1.32 -13.81 -14.58
CA PHE A 54 2.65 -13.99 -15.17
C PHE A 54 2.73 -13.37 -16.57
N THR A 55 1.72 -13.63 -17.42
CA THR A 55 1.64 -13.09 -18.78
C THR A 55 1.54 -11.56 -18.77
N ALA A 56 0.71 -11.00 -17.88
CA ALA A 56 0.58 -9.56 -17.71
C ALA A 56 1.92 -8.93 -17.26
N PHE A 57 2.63 -9.55 -16.32
CA PHE A 57 3.94 -9.09 -15.87
C PHE A 57 4.98 -9.14 -17.00
N LYS A 58 5.08 -10.28 -17.71
CA LYS A 58 5.99 -10.50 -18.86
C LYS A 58 5.81 -9.46 -19.95
N SER A 59 4.59 -8.96 -20.15
CA SER A 59 4.30 -7.95 -21.17
C SER A 59 4.89 -6.56 -20.89
N ARG A 60 5.28 -6.27 -19.63
CA ARG A 60 5.75 -4.95 -19.18
C ARG A 60 7.13 -4.97 -18.54
N ASN A 61 7.67 -6.15 -18.21
CA ASN A 61 8.86 -6.30 -17.38
C ASN A 61 9.79 -7.38 -17.93
N ALA A 62 11.08 -7.27 -17.59
CA ALA A 62 12.01 -8.38 -17.77
C ALA A 62 11.70 -9.49 -16.77
N LEU A 63 11.79 -10.74 -17.23
CA LEU A 63 11.61 -11.90 -16.37
C LEU A 63 12.90 -12.21 -15.59
N PRO A 64 12.80 -12.56 -14.29
CA PRO A 64 13.94 -13.10 -13.56
C PRO A 64 14.37 -14.46 -14.15
N GLU A 65 15.55 -14.94 -13.76
CA GLU A 65 15.92 -16.31 -14.09
C GLU A 65 15.06 -17.29 -13.28
N PRO A 66 14.63 -18.43 -13.85
CA PRO A 66 13.91 -19.42 -13.09
C PRO A 66 14.69 -19.91 -11.86
N GLY A 67 14.02 -19.91 -10.70
CA GLY A 67 14.63 -20.24 -9.41
C GLY A 67 15.40 -19.11 -8.75
N ALA A 68 15.50 -17.93 -9.36
CA ALA A 68 16.05 -16.75 -8.71
C ALA A 68 15.09 -16.23 -7.62
N GLU A 69 15.67 -15.73 -6.53
CA GLU A 69 14.92 -14.98 -5.51
C GLU A 69 14.65 -13.56 -6.02
N MET A 70 13.38 -13.23 -6.20
CA MET A 70 12.93 -11.87 -6.49
C MET A 70 12.65 -11.15 -5.17
N PRO A 71 13.39 -10.07 -4.85
CA PRO A 71 13.13 -9.29 -3.65
C PRO A 71 11.74 -8.65 -3.75
N LEU A 72 11.02 -8.62 -2.63
CA LEU A 72 9.80 -7.82 -2.50
C LEU A 72 10.19 -6.33 -2.50
N PRO A 73 9.79 -5.55 -3.52
CA PRO A 73 9.99 -4.11 -3.45
C PRO A 73 9.01 -3.55 -2.40
N PHE A 74 9.55 -3.03 -1.30
CA PHE A 74 8.75 -2.23 -0.37
C PHE A 74 8.52 -0.84 -0.96
N ALA A 75 7.36 -0.25 -0.65
CA ALA A 75 7.13 1.15 -0.96
C ALA A 75 8.22 2.00 -0.26
N SER A 76 8.83 2.93 -1.00
CA SER A 76 9.86 3.83 -0.45
C SER A 76 9.31 4.61 0.73
N THR A 77 10.15 4.84 1.75
CA THR A 77 9.86 5.70 2.91
C THR A 77 10.79 6.93 2.95
N SER A 78 11.56 7.16 1.88
CA SER A 78 12.64 8.15 1.87
C SER A 78 12.12 9.57 2.01
N LYS A 79 11.03 9.91 1.31
CA LYS A 79 10.48 11.27 1.33
C LYS A 79 9.63 11.52 2.56
N ILE A 80 8.84 10.53 3.00
CA ILE A 80 8.02 10.68 4.20
C ILE A 80 8.90 10.83 5.45
N GLY A 81 10.09 10.21 5.46
CA GLY A 81 11.08 10.35 6.53
C GLY A 81 11.56 11.80 6.75
N ASP A 82 11.57 12.64 5.70
CA ASP A 82 11.93 14.07 5.82
C ASP A 82 10.90 14.89 6.63
N TYR A 83 9.76 14.29 6.98
CA TYR A 83 8.66 14.90 7.72
C TYR A 83 8.34 14.16 9.02
N GLU A 84 9.24 13.31 9.52
CA GLU A 84 8.96 12.44 10.68
C GLU A 84 8.45 13.22 11.90
N ASP A 85 9.03 14.39 12.19
CA ASP A 85 8.61 15.26 13.31
C ASP A 85 7.16 15.76 13.16
N ILE A 86 6.77 16.15 11.94
CA ILE A 86 5.41 16.56 11.59
C ILE A 86 4.48 15.35 11.62
N ALA A 87 4.91 14.20 11.11
CA ALA A 87 4.13 12.98 11.02
C ALA A 87 3.77 12.44 12.41
N ILE A 88 4.73 12.38 13.34
CA ILE A 88 4.49 11.95 14.73
C ILE A 88 3.43 12.85 15.40
N ASP A 89 3.56 14.17 15.26
CA ASP A 89 2.62 15.11 15.86
C ASP A 89 1.24 15.04 15.20
N PHE A 90 1.20 14.91 13.87
CA PHE A 90 -0.02 14.78 13.07
C PHE A 90 -0.80 13.51 13.41
N PHE A 91 -0.15 12.34 13.39
CA PHE A 91 -0.81 11.06 13.68
C PHE A 91 -1.41 11.07 15.07
N ARG A 92 -0.68 11.61 16.05
CA ARG A 92 -1.17 11.72 17.43
C ARG A 92 -2.36 12.69 17.56
N LYS A 93 -2.27 13.89 16.98
CA LYS A 93 -3.27 14.96 17.19
C LYS A 93 -4.53 14.79 16.33
N ILE A 94 -4.35 14.32 15.09
CA ILE A 94 -5.41 14.31 14.07
C ILE A 94 -6.02 12.93 13.93
N LEU A 95 -5.19 11.88 13.86
CA LEU A 95 -5.65 10.51 13.64
C LEU A 95 -5.84 9.72 14.94
N GLY A 96 -5.27 10.20 16.06
CA GLY A 96 -5.26 9.48 17.33
C GLY A 96 -4.43 8.18 17.27
N LEU A 97 -3.46 8.10 16.36
CA LEU A 97 -2.62 6.93 16.11
C LEU A 97 -1.17 7.17 16.56
N ASN A 98 -0.46 6.10 16.90
CA ASN A 98 0.97 6.13 17.09
C ASN A 98 1.67 5.91 15.74
N TYR A 99 2.38 6.92 15.24
CA TYR A 99 3.08 6.85 13.95
C TYR A 99 4.01 5.64 13.83
N HIS A 100 4.74 5.29 14.90
CA HIS A 100 5.70 4.18 14.89
C HIS A 100 5.05 2.79 14.97
N GLU A 101 3.74 2.73 15.18
CA GLU A 101 2.94 1.49 15.10
C GLU A 101 2.26 1.33 13.73
N CYS A 102 2.38 2.34 12.86
CA CYS A 102 1.81 2.32 11.52
C CYS A 102 2.90 2.04 10.47
N PHE A 103 2.53 1.35 9.38
CA PHE A 103 3.33 1.36 8.17
C PHE A 103 2.96 2.58 7.33
N VAL A 104 3.90 3.52 7.17
CA VAL A 104 3.70 4.76 6.40
C VAL A 104 4.80 4.88 5.35
N SER A 105 4.41 5.06 4.09
CA SER A 105 5.31 5.15 2.94
C SER A 105 5.12 6.45 2.18
N ASP A 106 5.98 6.69 1.19
CA ASP A 106 5.90 7.83 0.26
C ASP A 106 4.60 7.85 -0.55
N MET A 107 3.87 6.72 -0.59
CA MET A 107 2.58 6.56 -1.26
C MET A 107 1.39 6.50 -0.31
N SER A 108 1.60 6.62 1.01
CA SER A 108 0.49 6.63 1.97
C SER A 108 -0.33 7.91 1.85
N SER A 109 -1.65 7.76 1.97
CA SER A 109 -2.67 8.81 1.89
C SER A 109 -3.48 8.87 3.18
N LEU A 110 -4.32 9.89 3.38
CA LEU A 110 -5.21 9.94 4.54
C LEU A 110 -6.31 8.87 4.49
N ALA A 111 -6.69 8.41 3.29
CA ALA A 111 -7.69 7.36 3.11
C ALA A 111 -7.22 5.99 3.64
N ASP A 112 -5.91 5.74 3.68
CA ASP A 112 -5.35 4.50 4.24
C ASP A 112 -5.58 4.38 5.77
N PHE A 113 -5.99 5.49 6.41
CA PHE A 113 -6.26 5.58 7.85
C PHE A 113 -7.73 5.89 8.14
N ASP A 114 -8.61 5.80 7.13
CA ASP A 114 -10.06 5.85 7.34
C ASP A 114 -10.47 4.67 8.24
N PRO A 115 -11.13 4.89 9.39
CA PRO A 115 -11.51 3.82 10.30
C PRO A 115 -12.57 2.91 9.67
N ALA A 116 -12.10 1.89 8.93
CA ALA A 116 -12.94 0.85 8.36
C ALA A 116 -13.81 0.20 9.45
N GLY A 117 -15.13 0.21 9.24
CA GLY A 117 -16.10 -0.40 10.16
C GLY A 117 -16.69 0.53 11.23
N GLN A 118 -16.43 1.84 11.16
CA GLN A 118 -17.22 2.82 11.91
C GLN A 118 -18.41 3.34 11.07
N ASP A 119 -19.53 3.68 11.73
CA ASP A 119 -20.71 4.35 11.12
C ASP A 119 -20.39 5.82 10.76
N ILE A 120 -19.29 6.04 10.05
CA ILE A 120 -18.91 7.35 9.51
C ILE A 120 -18.74 7.21 8.01
N SER A 121 -19.36 8.12 7.25
CA SER A 121 -19.13 8.18 5.81
C SER A 121 -17.72 8.72 5.53
N SER A 122 -17.10 8.31 4.41
CA SER A 122 -15.78 8.84 4.04
C SER A 122 -15.77 10.37 3.86
N ASP A 123 -16.90 10.97 3.46
CA ASP A 123 -17.06 12.42 3.37
C ASP A 123 -17.06 13.11 4.74
N ASP A 124 -17.70 12.48 5.74
CA ASP A 124 -17.68 12.97 7.12
C ASP A 124 -16.28 12.84 7.73
N PHE A 125 -15.58 11.74 7.46
CA PHE A 125 -14.20 11.54 7.90
C PHE A 125 -13.28 12.62 7.30
N LYS A 126 -13.38 12.84 5.98
CA LYS A 126 -12.65 13.91 5.29
C LYS A 126 -12.87 15.28 5.91
N SER A 127 -14.14 15.65 6.11
CA SER A 127 -14.49 16.95 6.69
C SER A 127 -13.92 17.13 8.09
N LYS A 128 -13.96 16.08 8.93
CA LYS A 128 -13.38 16.10 10.28
C LYS A 128 -11.86 16.26 10.27
N VAL A 129 -11.17 15.53 9.39
CA VAL A 129 -9.71 15.61 9.27
C VAL A 129 -9.28 16.98 8.78
N VAL A 130 -9.92 17.51 7.73
CA VAL A 130 -9.64 18.86 7.21
C VAL A 130 -9.80 19.90 8.33
N GLN A 131 -10.92 19.85 9.06
CA GLN A 131 -11.17 20.78 10.16
C GLN A 131 -10.15 20.63 11.29
N ALA A 132 -9.84 19.41 11.71
CA ALA A 132 -8.87 19.15 12.78
C ALA A 132 -7.47 19.67 12.43
N VAL A 133 -7.07 19.57 11.15
CA VAL A 133 -5.79 20.10 10.65
C VAL A 133 -5.80 21.63 10.67
N TYR A 134 -6.89 22.25 10.24
CA TYR A 134 -7.06 23.70 10.32
C TYR A 134 -6.99 24.19 11.78
N ASP A 135 -7.66 23.52 12.70
CA ASP A 135 -7.68 23.90 14.11
C ASP A 135 -6.31 23.72 14.78
N ALA A 136 -5.58 22.65 14.45
CA ALA A 136 -4.29 22.32 15.07
C ALA A 136 -3.11 23.09 14.46
N TYR A 137 -3.15 23.41 13.16
CA TYR A 137 -2.01 23.96 12.43
C TYR A 137 -2.31 25.27 11.69
N GLY A 138 -3.58 25.68 11.58
CA GLY A 138 -3.98 26.84 10.78
C GLY A 138 -3.84 26.62 9.27
N VAL A 139 -3.86 25.35 8.81
CA VAL A 139 -3.56 24.98 7.42
C VAL A 139 -4.77 24.37 6.74
N GLU A 140 -5.11 24.91 5.57
CA GLU A 140 -6.14 24.36 4.70
C GLU A 140 -5.59 23.24 3.79
N ILE A 141 -6.16 22.04 3.91
CA ILE A 141 -5.67 20.83 3.23
C ILE A 141 -6.67 20.16 2.29
N SER A 142 -7.85 20.73 2.07
CA SER A 142 -8.90 20.12 1.21
C SER A 142 -8.37 19.67 -0.15
N GLU A 143 -7.51 20.48 -0.79
CA GLU A 143 -6.91 20.18 -2.10
C GLU A 143 -5.82 19.08 -2.04
N ALA A 144 -5.22 18.86 -0.86
CA ALA A 144 -4.17 17.86 -0.66
C ALA A 144 -4.71 16.56 -0.07
N TYR A 145 -5.97 16.55 0.40
CA TYR A 145 -6.55 15.46 1.15
C TYR A 145 -6.54 14.13 0.39
N ASP A 146 -6.96 14.15 -0.88
CA ASP A 146 -7.05 12.96 -1.73
C ASP A 146 -5.67 12.54 -2.29
N GLY A 147 -4.60 13.26 -1.92
CA GLY A 147 -3.23 12.96 -2.32
C GLY A 147 -2.43 12.19 -1.27
N TYR A 148 -1.11 12.14 -1.46
CA TYR A 148 -0.21 11.53 -0.50
C TYR A 148 0.02 12.42 0.73
N LEU A 149 0.26 11.81 1.89
CA LEU A 149 0.54 12.48 3.15
C LEU A 149 1.69 13.50 3.06
N ILE A 150 2.67 13.24 2.19
CA ILE A 150 3.77 14.17 1.91
C ILE A 150 3.25 15.56 1.53
N ASN A 151 2.19 15.64 0.72
CA ASN A 151 1.63 16.91 0.27
C ASN A 151 1.00 17.69 1.44
N VAL A 152 0.35 16.96 2.36
CA VAL A 152 -0.22 17.53 3.59
C VAL A 152 0.89 18.03 4.52
N PHE A 153 1.92 17.22 4.74
CA PHE A 153 3.04 17.58 5.62
C PHE A 153 3.87 18.72 5.06
N GLU A 154 4.03 18.81 3.74
CA GLU A 154 4.65 19.95 3.09
C GLU A 154 3.87 21.25 3.35
N LYS A 155 2.54 21.24 3.21
CA LYS A 155 1.70 22.40 3.55
C LYS A 155 1.89 22.83 5.01
N ILE A 156 1.88 21.88 5.95
CA ILE A 156 2.11 22.15 7.37
C ILE A 156 3.50 22.74 7.63
N ARG A 157 4.54 22.15 7.03
CA ARG A 157 5.93 22.64 7.17
C ARG A 157 6.07 24.08 6.67
N ASN A 158 5.46 24.40 5.53
CA ASN A 158 5.54 25.74 4.93
C ASN A 158 4.81 26.79 5.78
N ALA A 159 3.65 26.45 6.35
CA ALA A 159 2.94 27.33 7.28
C ALA A 159 3.76 27.60 8.56
N ARG A 160 4.46 26.60 9.10
CA ARG A 160 5.36 26.77 10.25
C ARG A 160 6.54 27.70 9.94
N LYS A 161 7.11 27.62 8.73
CA LYS A 161 8.23 28.47 8.31
C LYS A 161 7.80 29.93 8.13
N GLY A 162 6.64 30.17 7.52
CA GLY A 162 6.10 31.52 7.31
C GLY A 162 5.63 32.23 8.59
N ALA A 163 5.58 31.54 9.74
CA ALA A 163 5.25 32.11 11.04
C ALA A 163 6.47 32.60 11.85
N ILE A 164 7.69 32.41 11.31
CA ILE A 164 8.96 32.78 11.97
C ILE A 164 9.63 34.01 11.31
N ASP A 165 9.04 34.53 10.23
CA ASP A 165 9.43 35.81 9.58
C ASP A 165 8.51 36.96 10.03
#